data_AF-A0A7K2X5M3-F1
#
_entry.id   AF-A0A7K2X5M3-F1
#
_cell.length_a   1.000
_cell.length_b   1.000
_cell.length_c   1.000
_cell.angle_alpha   90.00
_cell.angle_beta   90.00
_cell.angle_gamma   90.00
#
_symmetry.space_group_name_H-M   'P 1'
#
loop_
_entity.id
_entity.type
_entity.pdbx_description
1 polymer ?
#
loop_
_entity_poly.entity_id
_entity_poly.type
_entity_poly.pdbx_seq_one_letter_code
_entity_poly.pdbx_strand_id
1 'polypeptide(L)' 'MLRVHFTAEDLARVRFAPRPSPVAELHAALTMLGAPHEELLFGRWRGRLLRALPGAAGPLADLVPGGSPPSFLDVLG' A
#
# COMPACT_ATOMS: atom_id res chain seq x y z
N MET A 1 -16.47 4.51 8.60
CA MET A 1 -15.11 4.79 9.12
C MET A 1 -14.89 3.95 10.36
N LEU A 2 -13.86 3.10 10.36
CA LEU A 2 -13.43 2.36 11.55
C LEU A 2 -12.62 3.30 12.46
N ARG A 3 -12.98 3.40 13.74
CA ARG A 3 -12.21 4.15 14.74
C ARG A 3 -11.47 3.13 15.59
N VAL A 4 -10.14 3.07 15.46
CA VAL A 4 -9.29 2.15 16.22
C VAL A 4 -8.74 2.90 17.44
N HIS A 5 -8.99 2.37 18.64
CA HIS A 5 -8.35 2.87 19.87
C HIS A 5 -7.01 2.15 20.02
N PHE A 6 -5.92 2.84 19.66
CA PHE A 6 -4.57 2.30 19.69
C PHE A 6 -3.77 2.98 20.81
N THR A 7 -3.33 2.20 21.79
CA THR A 7 -2.66 2.68 23.01
C THR A 7 -1.15 2.45 22.96
N ALA A 8 -0.41 3.00 23.93
CA ALA A 8 1.01 2.71 24.10
C ALA A 8 1.28 1.23 24.41
N GLU A 9 0.35 0.54 25.09
CA GLU A 9 0.49 -0.90 25.37
C GLU A 9 0.38 -1.72 24.09
N ASP A 10 -0.51 -1.33 23.16
CA ASP A 10 -0.65 -1.97 21.86
C ASP A 10 0.62 -1.78 21.03
N LEU A 11 1.20 -0.58 21.06
CA LEU A 11 2.47 -0.29 20.38
C LEU A 11 3.60 -1.21 20.86
N ALA A 12 3.69 -1.45 22.17
CA ALA A 12 4.72 -2.34 22.74
C ALA A 12 4.57 -3.81 22.29
N ARG A 13 3.37 -4.21 21.86
CA ARG A 13 3.06 -5.55 21.35
C ARG A 13 3.24 -5.67 19.84
N VAL A 14 3.44 -4.58 19.10
CA VAL A 14 3.70 -4.61 17.66
C VAL A 14 4.96 -5.45 17.39
N ARG A 15 4.86 -6.34 16.39
CA ARG A 15 5.97 -7.14 15.89
C ARG A 15 6.09 -6.91 14.40
N PHE A 16 7.33 -6.76 13.94
CA PHE A 16 7.62 -6.72 12.51
C PHE A 16 7.72 -8.14 11.98
N ALA A 17 7.09 -8.38 10.83
CA ALA A 17 7.31 -9.62 10.10
C ALA A 17 8.80 -9.71 9.70
N PRO A 18 9.40 -10.92 9.68
CA PRO A 18 10.81 -11.10 9.31
C PRO A 18 11.10 -10.70 7.85
N ARG A 19 10.06 -10.59 7.02
CA ARG A 19 10.15 -10.15 5.64
C ARG A 19 8.89 -9.37 5.25
N PRO A 20 9.02 -8.40 4.32
CA PRO A 20 7.87 -7.73 3.72
C PRO A 20 6.90 -8.74 3.10
N SER A 21 5.62 -8.39 3.06
CA SER A 21 4.61 -9.11 2.27
C SER A 21 4.55 -8.47 0.89
N PRO A 22 5.27 -9.01 -0.12
CA PRO A 22 5.58 -8.24 -1.31
C PRO A 22 4.34 -7.84 -2.11
N VAL A 23 3.32 -8.68 -2.12
CA VAL A 23 2.09 -8.43 -2.88
C VAL A 23 1.17 -7.44 -2.16
N ALA A 24 1.09 -7.52 -0.83
CA ALA A 24 0.36 -6.53 -0.03
C ALA A 24 1.01 -5.13 -0.14
N GLU A 25 2.34 -5.07 -0.10
CA GLU A 25 3.10 -3.82 -0.28
C GLU A 25 2.94 -3.26 -1.70
N LEU A 26 2.96 -4.11 -2.72
CA LEU A 26 2.70 -3.69 -4.09
C LEU A 26 1.29 -3.11 -4.25
N HIS A 27 0.27 -3.77 -3.67
CA HIS A 27 -1.09 -3.25 -3.68
C HIS A 27 -1.20 -1.89 -2.97
N ALA A 28 -0.56 -1.73 -1.81
CA ALA A 28 -0.52 -0.47 -1.08
C ALA A 28 0.17 0.63 -1.91
N ALA A 29 1.28 0.31 -2.56
CA ALA A 29 1.98 1.23 -3.46
C ALA A 29 1.10 1.65 -4.64
N LEU A 30 0.44 0.72 -5.33
CA LEU A 30 -0.47 1.05 -6.44
C LEU A 30 -1.66 1.89 -5.97
N THR A 31 -2.18 1.63 -4.77
CA THR A 31 -3.22 2.46 -4.12
C THR A 31 -2.73 3.89 -3.89
N MET A 32 -1.53 4.07 -3.35
CA MET A 32 -0.93 5.39 -3.13
C MET A 32 -0.51 6.09 -4.43
N LEU A 33 -0.26 5.35 -5.50
CA LEU A 33 0.03 5.89 -6.82
C LEU A 33 -1.19 6.60 -7.42
N GLY A 34 -2.39 6.01 -7.26
CA GLY A 34 -3.67 6.56 -7.72
C GLY A 34 -4.37 7.49 -6.72
N ALA A 35 -3.87 7.62 -5.50
CA ALA A 35 -4.52 8.41 -4.45
C ALA A 35 -4.49 9.92 -4.76
N PRO A 36 -5.63 10.64 -4.63
CA PRO A 36 -5.69 12.09 -4.89
C PRO A 36 -5.20 12.95 -3.71
N HIS A 37 -4.74 12.34 -2.62
CA HIS A 37 -4.37 13.01 -1.36
C HIS A 37 -2.89 12.74 -1.00
N GLU A 38 -2.40 13.35 0.08
CA GLU A 38 -1.03 13.17 0.59
C GLU A 38 0.07 13.60 -0.42
N GLU A 39 -0.17 14.67 -1.18
CA GLU A 39 0.77 15.21 -2.17
C GLU A 39 2.14 15.55 -1.56
N LEU A 40 2.16 16.07 -0.34
CA LEU A 40 3.40 16.41 0.36
C LEU A 40 4.29 15.18 0.60
N LEU A 41 3.69 14.03 0.92
CA LEU A 41 4.40 12.80 1.22
C LEU A 41 4.73 12.03 -0.07
N PHE A 42 3.77 11.92 -1.00
CA PHE A 42 3.87 11.00 -2.13
C PHE A 42 4.07 11.66 -3.50
N GLY A 43 3.92 12.98 -3.65
CA GLY A 43 3.98 13.65 -4.94
C GLY A 43 5.29 13.42 -5.70
N ARG A 44 6.43 13.64 -5.03
CA ARG A 44 7.76 13.38 -5.61
C ARG A 44 7.96 11.91 -5.96
N TRP A 45 7.48 11.01 -5.10
CA TRP A 45 7.59 9.57 -5.32
C TRP A 45 6.74 9.13 -6.52
N ARG A 46 5.48 9.58 -6.63
CA ARG A 46 4.59 9.30 -7.76
C ARG A 46 5.19 9.76 -9.08
N GLY A 47 5.65 11.01 -9.14
CA GLY A 47 6.27 11.55 -10.36
C GLY A 47 7.51 10.76 -10.80
N ARG A 48 8.36 10.33 -9.86
CA ARG A 48 9.52 9.48 -10.18
C ARG A 48 9.10 8.09 -10.65
N LEU A 49 8.13 7.46 -9.98
CA LEU A 49 7.69 6.11 -10.29
C LEU A 49 7.00 6.05 -11.66
N LEU A 50 6.09 6.97 -11.97
CA LEU A 50 5.40 7.03 -13.26
C LEU A 50 6.37 7.22 -14.45
N ARG A 51 7.51 7.88 -14.24
CA ARG A 51 8.55 8.02 -15.26
C ARG A 51 9.44 6.79 -15.42
N ALA A 52 9.54 5.95 -14.38
CA ALA A 52 10.42 4.79 -14.37
C ALA A 52 9.68 3.47 -14.70
N LEU A 53 8.35 3.44 -14.55
CA LEU A 53 7.57 2.23 -14.80
C LEU A 53 7.57 1.87 -16.29
N PRO A 54 7.81 0.58 -16.63
CA PRO A 54 7.67 0.12 -18.00
C PRO A 54 6.19 0.17 -18.41
N GLY A 55 5.93 0.33 -19.71
CA GLY A 55 4.55 0.29 -20.25
C GLY A 55 3.79 -1.00 -19.90
N ALA A 56 4.51 -2.11 -19.70
CA ALA A 56 3.96 -3.38 -19.25
C ALA A 56 3.31 -3.33 -17.85
N ALA A 57 3.56 -2.29 -17.05
CA ALA A 57 2.93 -2.08 -15.75
C ALA A 57 1.52 -1.47 -15.84
N GLY A 58 1.09 -0.99 -17.02
CA GLY A 58 -0.23 -0.37 -17.22
C GLY A 58 -1.40 -1.21 -16.69
N PRO A 59 -1.50 -2.52 -17.01
CA PRO A 59 -2.56 -3.39 -16.50
C PRO A 59 -2.63 -3.53 -14.98
N LEU A 60 -1.56 -3.17 -14.24
CA LEU A 60 -1.60 -3.18 -12.77
C LEU A 60 -2.53 -2.10 -12.22
N ALA A 61 -2.84 -1.06 -13.00
CA ALA A 61 -3.83 -0.06 -12.63
C ALA A 61 -5.23 -0.67 -12.52
N ASP A 62 -5.54 -1.71 -13.30
CA ASP A 62 -6.85 -2.37 -13.27
C ASP A 62 -7.07 -3.21 -11.99
N LEU A 63 -5.99 -3.49 -11.25
CA LEU A 63 -6.04 -4.19 -9.97
C LEU A 63 -6.43 -3.26 -8.79
N VAL A 64 -6.49 -1.95 -9.04
CA VAL A 64 -6.78 -0.92 -8.03
C VAL A 64 -7.75 0.10 -8.64
N PRO A 65 -9.05 0.08 -8.26
CA PRO A 65 -9.41 0.69 -6.99
C PRO A 65 -10.56 -0.06 -6.28
N GLY A 66 -10.24 -1.11 -5.53
CA GLY A 66 -11.19 -1.79 -4.65
C GLY A 66 -11.19 -1.28 -3.20
N GLY A 67 -10.26 -0.39 -2.84
CA GLY A 67 -10.11 0.16 -1.48
C GLY A 67 -9.55 -0.80 -0.44
N SER A 68 -9.60 -2.12 -0.68
CA SER A 68 -9.00 -3.15 0.17
C SER A 68 -8.19 -4.13 -0.67
N PRO A 69 -6.98 -4.53 -0.24
CA PRO A 69 -6.30 -5.66 -0.84
C PRO A 69 -7.17 -6.91 -0.68
N PRO A 70 -7.22 -7.80 -1.69
CA PRO A 70 -7.82 -9.11 -1.52
C PRO A 70 -7.20 -9.86 -0.33
N SER A 71 -8.02 -10.49 0.52
CA SER A 71 -7.56 -11.19 1.72
C SER A 71 -6.59 -12.33 1.44
N PHE A 72 -6.64 -12.94 0.24
CA PHE A 72 -5.72 -14.00 -0.16
C PHE A 72 -4.28 -13.51 -0.46
N LEU A 73 -4.06 -12.19 -0.52
CA LEU A 73 -2.72 -11.60 -0.74
C LEU A 73 -1.88 -11.56 0.54
N ASP A 74 -2.49 -11.82 1.70
CA ASP A 74 -1.77 -11.99 2.95
C ASP A 74 -1.56 -13.49 3.22
N VAL A 75 -0.30 -13.90 3.32
CA VAL A 75 0.09 -15.29 3.60
C VAL A 75 -0.18 -15.64 5.07
N LEU A 76 -0.49 -14.65 5.91
CA LEU A 76 -0.72 -14.85 7.35
C LEU A 76 -2.19 -15.02 7.76
N GLY A 77 -3.16 -14.70 6.89
CA GLY A 77 -4.60 -14.86 7.20
C GLY A 77 -5.13 -13.85 8.21
#